data_AF-A0A9D8B8N4-F1
#
_entry.id   AF-A0A9D8B8N4-F1
#
_cell.length_a   1.000
_cell.length_b   1.000
_cell.length_c   1.000
_cell.angle_alpha   90.00
_cell.angle_beta   90.00
_cell.angle_gamma   90.00
#
_symmetry.space_group_name_H-M   'P 1'
#
loop_
_entity.id
_entity.type
_entity.pdbx_description
1 polymer ?
#
loop_
_entity_poly.entity_id
_entity_poly.type
_entity_poly.pdbx_seq_one_letter_code
_entity_poly.pdbx_strand_id
1 'polypeptide(L)'
;MERMQIYLTEQEKATLSAFSSQSGKKRSELIREAIDEYIARASKDRRRAVLASTAGIWKDRDDLPDFHELRKELNGLEPPYSK
;
A
#
# COMPACT_ATOMS: atom_id res chain seq x y z
N MET A 1 9.40 -10.12 15.86
CA MET A 1 10.03 -8.79 15.99
C MET A 1 11.53 -9.01 15.90
N GLU A 2 12.21 -8.35 14.97
CA GLU A 2 13.68 -8.36 14.90
C GLU A 2 14.23 -7.10 15.58
N ARG A 3 15.35 -7.23 16.29
CA ARG A 3 15.96 -6.10 17.00
C ARG A 3 16.79 -5.29 16.03
N MET A 4 16.51 -4.00 15.95
CA MET A 4 17.29 -3.04 15.17
C MET A 4 17.75 -1.88 16.07
N GLN A 5 18.95 -1.39 15.83
CA GLN A 5 19.44 -0.13 16.42
C GLN A 5 19.24 0.99 15.38
N ILE A 6 18.66 2.10 15.82
CA ILE A 6 18.45 3.29 14.99
C ILE A 6 19.04 4.50 15.71
N TYR A 7 19.64 5.40 14.95
CA TYR A 7 20.10 6.68 15.46
C TYR A 7 18.98 7.70 15.34
N LEU A 8 18.74 8.42 16.43
CA LEU A 8 17.76 9.51 16.49
C LEU A 8 18.49 10.74 17.00
N THR A 9 18.04 11.89 16.54
CA THR A 9 18.43 13.17 17.13
C THR A 9 17.91 13.27 18.57
N GLU A 10 18.55 14.13 19.38
CA GLU A 10 18.09 14.42 20.73
C GLU A 10 16.63 14.92 20.73
N GLN A 11 16.26 15.73 19.74
CA GLN A 11 14.90 16.27 19.61
C GLN A 11 13.86 15.16 19.34
N GLU A 12 14.15 14.23 18.43
CA GLU A 12 13.25 13.10 18.14
C GLU A 12 13.08 12.20 19.36
N LYS A 13 14.17 11.93 20.08
CA LYS A 13 14.15 11.13 21.31
C LYS A 13 13.33 11.79 22.41
N ALA A 14 13.48 13.10 22.62
CA ALA A 14 12.69 13.86 23.58
C ALA A 14 11.19 13.85 23.21
N THR A 15 10.89 14.06 21.93
CA THR A 15 9.52 14.05 21.40
C THR A 15 8.85 12.69 21.56
N LEU A 16 9.56 11.60 21.24
CA LEU A 16 9.10 10.22 21.47
C LEU A 16 8.82 9.92 22.94
N SER A 17 9.63 10.46 23.85
CA SER A 17 9.39 10.31 25.29
C SER A 17 8.12 11.04 25.72
N ALA A 18 7.90 12.28 25.24
CA ALA A 18 6.69 13.03 25.54
C ALA A 18 5.42 12.32 25.03
N PHE A 19 5.45 11.82 23.79
CA PHE A 19 4.32 11.06 23.24
C PHE A 19 4.10 9.73 23.94
N SER A 20 5.16 9.03 24.36
CA SER A 20 5.04 7.82 25.17
C SER A 20 4.33 8.09 26.49
N SER A 21 4.69 9.18 27.17
CA SER A 21 4.03 9.60 28.42
C SER A 21 2.57 9.99 28.22
N GLN A 22 2.24 10.70 27.12
CA GLN A 22 0.88 11.14 26.84
C GLN A 22 -0.04 9.99 26.40
N SER A 23 0.47 9.07 25.57
CA SER A 23 -0.33 7.97 25.00
C SER A 23 -0.39 6.72 25.88
N GLY A 24 0.50 6.61 26.87
CA GLY A 24 0.70 5.37 27.64
C GLY A 24 1.37 4.23 26.85
N LYS A 25 1.69 4.45 25.57
CA LYS A 25 2.34 3.45 24.70
C LYS A 25 3.85 3.45 24.93
N LYS A 26 4.49 2.31 24.64
CA LYS A 26 5.96 2.23 24.68
C LYS A 26 6.57 2.96 23.49
N ARG A 27 7.76 3.55 23.66
CA ARG A 27 8.52 4.17 22.56
C ARG A 27 8.68 3.26 21.33
N SER A 28 8.95 1.97 21.54
CA SER A 28 9.06 0.99 20.45
C SER A 28 7.74 0.69 19.74
N GLU A 29 6.60 0.96 20.37
CA GLU A 29 5.28 0.82 19.76
C GLU A 29 4.99 2.03 18.87
N LEU A 30 5.22 3.25 19.37
CA LEU A 30 5.07 4.48 18.61
C LEU A 30 5.96 4.51 17.36
N ILE A 31 7.22 4.07 17.47
CA ILE A 31 8.13 3.98 16.33
C ILE A 31 7.59 3.00 15.27
N ARG A 32 7.05 1.86 15.70
CA ARG A 32 6.48 0.87 14.76
C ARG A 32 5.23 1.41 14.07
N GLU A 33 4.31 2.02 14.82
CA GLU A 33 3.11 2.64 14.25
C GLU A 33 3.47 3.69 13.20
N ALA A 34 4.44 4.56 13.50
CA ALA A 34 4.90 5.57 12.55
C ALA A 34 5.49 4.96 11.26
N ILE A 35 6.26 3.87 11.39
CA ILE A 35 6.83 3.14 10.24
C ILE A 35 5.72 2.46 9.44
N ASP A 36 4.78 1.78 10.09
CA ASP A 36 3.66 1.10 9.44
C ASP A 36 2.79 2.08 8.65
N GLU A 37 2.48 3.25 9.24
CA GLU A 37 1.78 4.32 8.55
C GLU A 37 2.56 4.86 7.35
N TYR A 38 3.87 5.06 7.50
CA TYR A 38 4.73 5.53 6.42
C TYR A 38 4.74 4.55 5.24
N ILE A 39 4.91 3.26 5.51
CA ILE A 39 4.86 2.20 4.50
C ILE A 39 3.48 2.15 3.83
N ALA A 40 2.41 2.23 4.60
CA ALA A 40 1.05 2.21 4.06
C ALA A 40 0.78 3.40 3.14
N ARG A 41 1.23 4.61 3.50
CA ARG A 41 1.15 5.80 2.64
C ARG A 41 1.97 5.63 1.36
N ALA A 42 3.23 5.23 1.49
CA ALA A 42 4.12 5.03 0.34
C ALA A 42 3.59 3.97 -0.63
N SER A 43 2.97 2.89 -0.12
CA SER A 43 2.34 1.85 -0.95
C SER A 43 1.14 2.38 -1.74
N LYS A 44 0.28 3.21 -1.11
CA LYS A 44 -0.85 3.85 -1.79
C LYS A 44 -0.37 4.80 -2.90
N ASP A 45 0.66 5.58 -2.63
CA ASP A 45 1.23 6.50 -3.61
C ASP A 45 1.89 5.75 -4.76
N ARG A 46 2.62 4.67 -4.48
CA ARG A 46 3.17 3.78 -5.51
C ARG A 46 2.08 3.18 -6.38
N ARG A 47 1.02 2.63 -5.78
CA ARG A 47 -0.11 2.07 -6.53
C ARG A 47 -0.76 3.11 -7.43
N ARG A 48 -0.97 4.32 -6.91
CA ARG A 48 -1.52 5.44 -7.69
C ARG A 48 -0.61 5.82 -8.85
N ALA A 49 0.70 5.94 -8.61
CA ALA A 49 1.67 6.27 -9.65
C ALA A 49 1.70 5.22 -10.76
N VAL A 50 1.69 3.92 -10.41
CA VAL A 50 1.62 2.82 -11.38
C VAL A 50 0.34 2.92 -12.21
N LEU A 51 -0.83 3.02 -11.56
CA LEU A 51 -2.11 3.13 -12.28
C LEU A 51 -2.17 4.36 -13.20
N ALA A 52 -1.62 5.49 -12.77
CA ALA A 52 -1.53 6.69 -13.61
C ALA A 52 -0.60 6.47 -14.81
N SER A 53 0.55 5.82 -14.61
CA SER A 53 1.51 5.54 -15.69
C SER A 53 1.01 4.52 -16.71
N THR A 54 0.14 3.60 -16.30
CA THR A 54 -0.42 2.56 -17.18
C THR A 54 -1.81 2.92 -17.71
N ALA A 55 -2.38 4.06 -17.30
CA ALA A 55 -3.68 4.50 -17.78
C ALA A 55 -3.63 4.71 -19.31
N GLY A 56 -4.51 4.01 -20.04
CA GLY A 56 -4.58 4.13 -21.50
C GLY A 56 -3.52 3.34 -22.27
N ILE A 57 -2.72 2.49 -21.60
CA ILE A 57 -1.67 1.67 -22.25
C ILE A 57 -2.19 0.77 -23.39
N TRP A 58 -3.50 0.48 -23.43
CA TRP A 58 -4.15 -0.33 -24.46
C TRP A 58 -5.07 0.46 -25.40
N LYS A 59 -5.18 1.79 -25.21
CA LYS A 59 -6.18 2.61 -25.90
C LYS A 59 -5.99 2.65 -27.42
N ASP A 60 -4.74 2.74 -27.86
CA ASP A 60 -4.38 2.95 -29.27
C ASP A 60 -3.72 1.69 -29.88
N ARG A 61 -3.89 0.53 -29.22
CA ARG A 61 -3.41 -0.76 -29.71
C ARG A 61 -4.44 -1.39 -30.63
N ASP A 62 -4.01 -1.81 -31.80
CA ASP A 62 -4.80 -2.45 -32.85
C ASP A 62 -4.61 -3.98 -32.89
N ASP A 63 -3.66 -4.51 -32.11
CA ASP A 63 -3.34 -5.94 -31.99
C ASP A 63 -4.18 -6.67 -30.92
N LEU A 64 -5.13 -5.98 -30.30
CA LEU A 64 -5.94 -6.50 -29.20
C LEU A 64 -7.27 -7.10 -29.69
N PRO A 65 -7.78 -8.15 -29.03
CA PRO A 65 -9.06 -8.76 -29.37
C PRO A 65 -10.24 -7.82 -29.03
N ASP A 66 -11.42 -8.10 -29.59
CA ASP A 66 -12.64 -7.40 -29.23
C ASP A 66 -13.02 -7.69 -27.76
N PHE A 67 -12.82 -6.69 -26.91
CA PHE A 67 -13.08 -6.78 -25.47
C PHE A 67 -14.56 -7.02 -25.14
N HIS A 68 -15.49 -6.62 -26.00
CA HIS A 68 -16.91 -6.83 -25.78
C HIS A 68 -17.29 -8.30 -25.95
N GLU A 69 -16.76 -8.95 -26.99
CA GLU A 69 -16.95 -10.38 -27.21
C GLU A 69 -16.24 -11.22 -26.13
N LEU A 70 -15.01 -10.86 -25.77
CA LEU A 70 -14.29 -11.50 -24.67
C LEU A 70 -15.07 -11.40 -23.34
N ARG A 71 -15.67 -10.24 -23.06
CA ARG A 71 -16.46 -10.02 -21.84
C ARG A 71 -17.75 -10.85 -21.83
N LYS A 72 -18.41 -11.03 -22.97
CA LYS A 72 -19.59 -11.89 -23.08
C LYS A 72 -19.27 -13.34 -22.79
N GLU A 73 -18.17 -13.86 -23.34
CA GLU A 73 -17.69 -15.21 -23.08
C GLU A 73 -17.46 -15.42 -21.57
N LEU A 74 -16.71 -14.52 -20.93
CA LEU A 74 -16.43 -14.55 -19.50
C LEU A 74 -17.67 -14.47 -18.60
N ASN A 75 -18.69 -13.71 -18.99
CA ASN A 75 -19.95 -13.62 -18.24
C ASN A 75 -20.85 -14.86 -18.44
N GLY A 76 -20.69 -15.59 -19.55
CA GLY A 76 -21.40 -16.84 -19.83
C GLY A 76 -20.75 -18.07 -19.21
N LEU A 77 -19.51 -17.94 -18.71
CA LEU A 77 -18.84 -18.97 -17.93
C LEU A 77 -19.35 -18.91 -16.49
N GLU A 78 -20.03 -19.97 -16.04
CA GLU A 78 -20.32 -20.12 -14.61
C GLU A 78 -19.00 -20.07 -13.81
N PRO A 79 -18.94 -19.30 -12.70
CA PRO A 79 -17.72 -19.25 -11.90
C PRO A 79 -17.39 -20.65 -11.37
N PRO A 80 -16.13 -21.12 -11.46
CA PRO A 80 -15.73 -22.47 -11.05
C PRO A 80 -15.79 -22.71 -9.51
N TYR A 81 -16.31 -21.75 -8.75
CA TYR A 81 -16.42 -21.78 -7.30
C TYR A 81 -17.88 -21.60 -6.85
N SER A 82 -18.77 -22.45 -7.38
CA SER A 82 -20.08 -22.70 -6.77
C SER A 82 -20.15 -24.15 -6.28
N LYS A 83 -19.49 -24.41 -5.14
CA LYS A 83 -19.89 -25.43 -4.14
C LYS A 83 -19.38 -25.00 -2.77
#